data_AF-A0A536VT59-F1
#
_entry.id   AF-A0A536VT59-F1
#
_cell.length_a   1.000
_cell.length_b   1.000
_cell.length_c   1.000
_cell.angle_alpha   90.00
_cell.angle_beta   90.00
_cell.angle_gamma   90.00
#
_symmetry.space_group_name_H-M   'P 1'
#
loop_
_entity.id
_entity.type
_entity.pdbx_description
1 polymer ?
#
loop_
_entity_poly.entity_id
_entity_poly.type
_entity_poly.pdbx_seq_one_letter_code
_entity_poly.pdbx_strand_id
1 'polypeptide(L)'
;MTAHPPLRTPMRLRAPRGFTLIELMVGITLGLIVLAVVTTAFVNVSSNRRDMERTGRQIENGRFAMQLLADDIVNTGYFGEFDPRDVGPPATKPDPCSTTVADMKNMVMMHVQGYAAGSVKPSCIS
;
A
#
# COMPACT_ATOMS: atom_id res chain seq x y z
N MET A 1 89.40 20.62 -0.51
CA MET A 1 87.97 20.23 -0.52
C MET A 1 87.14 21.41 -0.04
N THR A 2 86.67 22.27 -0.94
CA THR A 2 85.81 23.41 -0.60
C THR A 2 84.49 23.25 -1.35
N ALA A 3 83.44 22.85 -0.62
CA ALA A 3 82.10 22.73 -1.17
C ALA A 3 81.46 24.12 -1.31
N HIS A 4 80.95 24.46 -2.50
CA HIS A 4 80.14 25.66 -2.72
C HIS A 4 78.67 25.38 -2.35
N PRO A 5 77.99 26.32 -1.67
CA PRO A 5 76.57 26.18 -1.34
C PRO A 5 75.68 26.45 -2.56
N PRO A 6 74.53 25.78 -2.72
CA PRO A 6 73.58 26.10 -3.78
C PRO A 6 72.81 27.39 -3.45
N LEU A 7 72.79 28.33 -4.40
CA LEU A 7 71.96 29.53 -4.35
C LEU A 7 70.48 29.14 -4.39
N ARG A 8 69.76 29.34 -3.29
CA ARG A 8 68.30 29.27 -3.25
C ARG A 8 67.73 30.49 -3.97
N THR A 9 67.20 30.29 -5.17
CA THR A 9 66.38 31.29 -5.85
C THR A 9 65.11 31.57 -5.04
N PRO A 10 64.80 32.84 -4.74
CA PRO A 10 63.58 33.19 -4.02
C PRO A 10 62.37 32.92 -4.92
N MET A 11 61.50 32.02 -4.47
CA MET A 11 60.21 31.81 -5.10
C MET A 11 59.36 33.07 -4.84
N ARG A 12 59.20 33.93 -5.85
CA ARG A 12 58.29 35.08 -5.77
C ARG A 12 56.86 34.55 -5.61
N LEU A 13 56.36 34.55 -4.38
CA LEU A 13 54.94 34.39 -4.11
C LEU A 13 54.23 35.59 -4.72
N ARG A 14 53.56 35.37 -5.86
CA ARG A 14 52.71 36.38 -6.49
C ARG A 14 51.52 36.61 -5.56
N ALA A 15 51.31 37.86 -5.16
CA ALA A 15 50.09 38.24 -4.44
C ALA A 15 48.86 37.90 -5.32
N PRO A 16 47.79 37.32 -4.74
CA PRO A 16 46.56 37.08 -5.46
C PRO A 16 46.04 38.40 -6.05
N ARG A 17 45.65 38.39 -7.33
CA ARG A 17 44.94 39.53 -7.93
C ARG A 17 43.49 39.49 -7.46
N GLY A 18 42.90 40.67 -7.21
CA GLY A 18 41.48 40.77 -6.87
C GLY A 18 40.57 40.29 -8.02
N PHE A 19 39.35 39.89 -7.68
CA PHE A 19 38.34 39.45 -8.63
C PHE A 19 37.69 40.63 -9.35
N THR A 20 37.31 40.41 -10.59
CA THR A 20 36.48 41.36 -11.34
C THR A 20 35.01 41.25 -10.92
N LEU A 21 34.25 42.34 -11.07
CA LEU A 21 32.81 42.35 -10.78
C LEU A 21 32.07 41.29 -11.63
N ILE A 22 32.50 41.11 -12.89
CA ILE A 22 31.94 40.11 -13.80
C ILE A 22 32.25 38.67 -13.36
N GLU A 23 33.45 38.37 -12.86
CA GLU A 23 33.77 37.04 -12.30
C GLU A 23 32.88 36.71 -11.10
N LEU A 24 32.59 37.69 -10.24
CA LEU A 24 31.71 37.49 -9.09
C LEU A 24 30.25 37.26 -9.52
N MET A 25 29.77 37.99 -10.52
CA MET A 25 28.42 37.77 -11.08
C MET A 25 28.29 36.37 -11.70
N VAL A 26 29.27 35.95 -12.49
CA VAL A 26 29.28 34.61 -13.11
C VAL A 26 29.40 33.52 -12.04
N GLY A 27 30.24 33.71 -11.01
CA GLY A 27 30.39 32.77 -9.92
C GLY A 27 29.10 32.55 -9.12
N ILE A 28 28.40 33.64 -8.75
CA ILE A 28 27.13 33.55 -8.00
C ILE A 28 26.04 32.92 -8.86
N THR A 29 25.94 33.31 -10.14
CA THR A 29 24.91 32.75 -11.03
C THR A 29 25.09 31.25 -11.23
N LEU A 30 26.32 30.78 -11.47
CA LEU A 30 26.61 29.33 -11.55
C LEU A 30 26.33 28.62 -10.21
N GLY A 31 26.68 29.23 -9.09
CA GLY A 31 26.38 28.68 -7.76
C GLY A 31 24.88 28.52 -7.52
N LEU A 32 24.07 29.51 -7.90
CA LEU A 32 22.62 29.45 -7.79
C LEU A 32 22.00 28.39 -8.71
N ILE A 33 22.53 28.22 -9.92
CA ILE A 33 22.07 27.17 -10.85
C ILE A 33 22.29 25.79 -10.24
N VAL A 34 23.50 25.53 -9.72
CA VAL A 34 23.80 24.24 -9.08
C VAL A 34 22.90 24.00 -7.87
N LEU A 35 22.71 25.01 -7.02
CA LEU A 35 21.83 24.92 -5.86
C LEU A 35 20.40 24.56 -6.29
N ALA A 36 19.86 25.25 -7.30
CA ALA A 36 18.50 25.02 -7.81
C ALA A 36 18.31 23.57 -8.31
N VAL A 37 19.30 23.03 -9.02
CA VAL A 37 19.28 21.63 -9.49
C VAL A 37 19.29 20.65 -8.32
N VAL A 38 20.16 20.84 -7.34
CA VAL A 38 20.24 19.93 -6.18
C VAL A 38 18.98 20.00 -5.34
N THR A 39 18.43 21.19 -5.10
CA THR A 39 17.18 21.36 -4.34
C THR A 39 16.01 20.69 -5.03
N THR A 40 15.84 20.88 -6.34
CA THR A 40 14.76 20.22 -7.10
C THR A 40 14.91 18.70 -7.09
N ALA A 41 16.13 18.19 -7.30
CA ALA A 41 16.40 16.75 -7.20
C ALA A 41 16.05 16.21 -5.79
N PHE A 42 16.43 16.92 -4.73
CA PHE A 42 16.12 16.52 -3.36
C PHE A 42 14.61 16.49 -3.09
N VAL A 43 13.87 17.51 -3.53
CA VAL A 43 12.40 17.56 -3.40
C VAL A 43 11.75 16.38 -4.13
N ASN A 44 12.20 16.08 -5.36
CA ASN A 44 11.70 14.96 -6.15
C ASN A 44 11.98 13.60 -5.49
N VAL A 45 13.17 13.42 -4.91
CA VAL A 45 13.49 12.20 -4.17
C VAL A 45 12.64 12.10 -2.91
N SER A 46 12.41 13.21 -2.21
CA SER A 46 11.58 13.23 -1.00
C SER A 46 10.12 12.89 -1.29
N SER A 47 9.53 13.45 -2.36
CA SER A 47 8.16 13.12 -2.77
C SER A 47 8.06 11.66 -3.21
N ASN A 48 8.98 11.18 -4.04
CA ASN A 48 8.99 9.79 -4.49
C ASN A 48 9.07 8.81 -3.32
N ARG A 49 9.91 9.07 -2.31
CA ARG A 49 9.98 8.24 -1.10
C ARG A 49 8.64 8.18 -0.36
N ARG A 50 7.96 9.33 -0.20
CA ARG A 50 6.64 9.40 0.45
C ARG A 50 5.59 8.60 -0.33
N ASP A 51 5.63 8.65 -1.65
CA ASP A 51 4.68 7.92 -2.49
C ASP A 51 4.96 6.43 -2.50
N MET A 52 6.23 6.01 -2.46
CA MET A 52 6.60 4.60 -2.27
C MET A 52 6.11 4.06 -0.92
N GLU A 53 6.27 4.82 0.18
CA GLU A 53 5.75 4.42 1.49
C GLU A 53 4.21 4.30 1.49
N ARG A 54 3.51 5.26 0.87
CA ARG A 54 2.04 5.21 0.74
C ARG A 54 1.59 3.98 -0.02
N THR A 55 2.23 3.72 -1.16
CA THR A 55 1.95 2.55 -2.01
C THR A 55 2.25 1.26 -1.25
N GLY A 56 3.38 1.19 -0.54
CA GLY A 56 3.73 0.04 0.29
C GLY A 56 2.69 -0.25 1.37
N ARG A 57 2.20 0.78 2.07
CA ARG A 57 1.10 0.63 3.03
C ARG A 57 -0.20 0.15 2.39
N GLN A 58 -0.53 0.64 1.20
CA GLN A 58 -1.73 0.19 0.48
C GLN A 58 -1.64 -1.29 0.07
N ILE A 59 -0.47 -1.73 -0.41
CA ILE A 59 -0.23 -3.14 -0.77
C ILE A 59 -0.36 -4.03 0.46
N GLU A 60 0.26 -3.65 1.58
CA GLU A 60 0.19 -4.47 2.79
C GLU A 60 -1.24 -4.54 3.36
N ASN A 61 -1.95 -3.41 3.39
CA ASN A 61 -3.35 -3.38 3.81
C ASN A 61 -4.25 -4.21 2.88
N GLY A 62 -4.02 -4.15 1.57
CA GLY A 62 -4.74 -4.96 0.59
C GLY A 62 -4.49 -6.45 0.79
N ARG A 63 -3.22 -6.85 0.99
CA ARG A 63 -2.83 -8.23 1.25
C ARG A 63 -3.45 -8.74 2.55
N PHE A 64 -3.44 -7.92 3.59
CA PHE A 64 -4.07 -8.25 4.87
C PHE A 64 -5.58 -8.41 4.75
N ALA A 65 -6.27 -7.49 4.07
CA ALA A 65 -7.70 -7.59 3.84
C ALA A 65 -8.07 -8.85 3.04
N MET A 66 -7.29 -9.18 2.01
CA MET A 66 -7.50 -10.40 1.23
C MET A 66 -7.25 -11.67 2.04
N GLN A 67 -6.24 -11.66 2.93
CA GLN A 67 -6.00 -12.79 3.82
C GLN A 67 -7.18 -13.01 4.78
N LEU A 68 -7.69 -11.93 5.39
CA LEU A 68 -8.86 -12.00 6.26
C LEU A 68 -10.08 -12.56 5.52
N LEU A 69 -10.36 -12.07 4.32
CA LEU A 69 -11.45 -12.57 3.49
C LEU A 69 -11.24 -14.03 3.09
N ALA A 70 -10.01 -14.44 2.79
CA ALA A 70 -9.70 -15.82 2.44
C ALA A 70 -9.94 -16.76 3.64
N ASP A 71 -9.54 -16.36 4.84
CA ASP A 71 -9.78 -17.12 6.06
C ASP A 71 -11.28 -17.29 6.33
N ASP A 72 -12.08 -16.25 6.11
CA ASP A 72 -13.55 -16.33 6.20
C ASP A 72 -14.14 -17.25 5.14
N ILE A 73 -13.72 -17.11 3.87
CA ILE A 73 -14.20 -17.92 2.74
C ILE A 73 -13.91 -19.41 2.95
N VAL A 74 -12.72 -19.77 3.42
CA VAL A 74 -12.36 -21.17 3.69
C VAL A 74 -13.29 -21.80 4.73
N ASN A 75 -13.80 -21.01 5.67
CA ASN A 75 -14.75 -21.46 6.69
C ASN A 75 -16.23 -21.37 6.23
N THR A 76 -16.52 -20.79 5.05
CA THR A 76 -17.91 -20.74 4.56
C THR A 76 -18.45 -22.14 4.30
N GLY A 77 -19.65 -22.41 4.82
CA GLY A 77 -20.27 -23.73 4.72
C GLY A 77 -19.66 -24.80 5.64
N TYR A 78 -18.76 -24.42 6.56
CA TYR A 78 -18.31 -25.32 7.63
C TYR A 78 -19.32 -25.31 8.80
N PHE A 79 -19.94 -26.45 9.08
CA PHE A 79 -20.95 -26.60 10.14
C PHE A 79 -20.45 -27.39 11.36
N GLY A 80 -19.13 -27.55 11.51
CA GLY A 80 -18.54 -28.33 12.59
C GLY A 80 -18.75 -29.83 12.40
N GLU A 81 -19.33 -30.49 13.40
CA GLU A 81 -19.62 -31.94 13.38
C GLU A 81 -20.81 -32.30 12.47
N PHE A 82 -21.60 -31.31 12.04
CA PHE A 82 -22.75 -31.53 11.19
C PHE A 82 -22.33 -31.57 9.72
N ASP A 83 -22.60 -32.67 9.01
CA ASP A 83 -22.47 -32.74 7.55
C ASP A 83 -23.83 -32.39 6.89
N PRO A 84 -23.95 -31.25 6.19
CA PRO A 84 -25.13 -30.91 5.41
C PRO A 84 -25.57 -31.99 4.43
N ARG A 85 -24.66 -32.86 3.97
CA ARG A 85 -24.97 -33.98 3.06
C ARG A 85 -25.82 -35.06 3.71
N ASP A 86 -25.84 -35.13 5.04
CA ASP A 86 -26.74 -36.04 5.77
C ASP A 86 -28.21 -35.62 5.63
N VAL A 87 -28.46 -34.36 5.24
CA VAL A 87 -29.79 -33.85 4.94
C VAL A 87 -29.96 -33.76 3.43
N GLY A 88 -30.80 -34.63 2.87
CA GLY A 88 -31.13 -34.60 1.45
C GLY A 88 -31.80 -33.27 1.04
N PRO A 89 -31.88 -32.97 -0.28
CA PRO A 89 -32.58 -31.79 -0.75
C PRO A 89 -34.03 -31.80 -0.23
N PRO A 90 -34.52 -30.70 0.36
CA PRO A 90 -35.83 -30.69 0.97
C PRO A 90 -36.92 -30.87 -0.10
N ALA A 91 -37.87 -31.77 0.14
CA ALA A 91 -38.96 -32.08 -0.80
C ALA A 91 -39.95 -30.91 -0.98
N THR A 92 -40.03 -30.03 0.01
CA THR A 92 -40.81 -28.79 -0.01
C THR A 92 -39.93 -27.65 0.46
N LYS A 93 -40.23 -26.42 0.02
CA LYS A 93 -39.55 -25.22 0.51
C LYS A 93 -39.69 -25.14 2.04
N PRO A 94 -38.58 -25.13 2.81
CA PRO A 94 -38.66 -25.03 4.27
C PRO A 94 -39.31 -23.71 4.70
N ASP A 95 -40.16 -23.74 5.72
CA ASP A 95 -40.77 -22.53 6.28
C ASP A 95 -39.70 -21.71 7.04
N PRO A 96 -39.31 -20.51 6.56
CA PRO A 96 -38.25 -19.72 7.20
C PRO A 96 -38.64 -19.17 8.57
N CYS A 97 -39.92 -19.26 8.95
CA CYS A 97 -40.40 -18.82 10.26
C CYS A 97 -40.43 -19.94 11.31
N SER A 98 -40.13 -21.18 10.91
CA SER A 98 -40.05 -22.29 11.85
C SER A 98 -38.81 -22.18 12.73
N THR A 99 -39.00 -22.39 14.03
CA THR A 99 -37.92 -22.43 15.03
C THR A 99 -37.58 -23.86 15.44
N THR A 100 -38.13 -24.87 14.78
CA THR A 100 -37.83 -26.27 15.09
C THR A 100 -36.47 -26.68 14.51
N VAL A 101 -35.71 -27.47 15.27
CA VAL A 101 -34.39 -27.97 14.83
C VAL A 101 -34.51 -28.85 13.59
N ALA A 102 -35.62 -29.58 13.43
CA ALA A 102 -35.86 -30.41 12.26
C ALA A 102 -35.99 -29.57 10.98
N ASP A 103 -36.73 -28.45 11.03
CA ASP A 103 -36.89 -27.57 9.89
C ASP A 103 -35.62 -26.76 9.61
N MET A 104 -34.91 -26.32 10.65
CA MET A 104 -33.63 -25.62 10.50
C MET A 104 -32.57 -26.48 9.79
N LYS A 105 -32.53 -27.79 10.04
CA LYS A 105 -31.62 -28.72 9.32
C LYS A 105 -31.90 -28.75 7.81
N ASN A 106 -33.18 -28.70 7.42
CA ASN A 106 -33.58 -28.68 6.01
C ASN A 106 -33.23 -27.36 5.30
N MET A 107 -32.99 -26.27 6.05
CA MET A 107 -32.65 -24.96 5.49
C MET A 107 -31.17 -24.84 5.10
N VAL A 108 -30.27 -25.64 5.70
CA VAL A 108 -28.83 -25.49 5.52
C VAL A 108 -28.38 -25.63 4.06
N MET A 109 -29.06 -26.47 3.27
CA MET A 109 -28.74 -26.69 1.86
C MET A 109 -29.30 -25.60 0.93
N MET A 110 -30.15 -24.70 1.44
CA MET A 110 -30.82 -23.63 0.68
C MET A 110 -30.51 -22.25 1.28
N HIS A 111 -29.38 -21.67 0.85
CA HIS A 111 -28.86 -20.39 1.35
C HIS A 111 -29.72 -19.17 1.01
N VAL A 112 -30.38 -19.16 -0.15
CA VAL A 112 -31.22 -18.06 -0.61
C VAL A 112 -32.55 -18.63 -1.08
N GLN A 113 -33.64 -18.13 -0.50
CA GLN A 113 -35.00 -18.54 -0.85
C GLN A 113 -35.75 -17.38 -1.49
N GLY A 114 -36.14 -17.53 -2.76
CA GLY A 114 -37.02 -16.59 -3.45
C GLY A 114 -38.50 -16.87 -3.17
N TYR A 115 -39.33 -15.82 -3.15
CA TYR A 115 -40.79 -15.92 -3.12
C TYR A 115 -41.36 -15.35 -4.43
N ALA A 116 -42.30 -16.06 -5.05
CA ALA A 116 -42.94 -15.58 -6.28
C ALA A 116 -43.84 -14.37 -5.98
N ALA A 117 -43.98 -13.47 -6.96
CA ALA A 117 -44.88 -12.32 -6.85
C ALA A 117 -46.32 -12.79 -6.57
N GLY A 118 -46.95 -12.25 -5.53
CA GLY A 118 -48.30 -12.64 -5.09
C GLY A 118 -48.36 -13.85 -4.14
N SER A 119 -47.24 -14.48 -3.79
CA SER A 119 -47.20 -15.47 -2.71
C SER A 119 -47.39 -14.80 -1.35
N VAL A 120 -48.05 -15.50 -0.42
CA VAL A 120 -48.14 -15.08 0.99
C VAL A 120 -46.72 -14.92 1.54
N LYS A 121 -46.39 -13.73 2.04
CA LYS A 121 -45.10 -13.49 2.69
C LYS A 121 -44.98 -14.36 3.95
N PRO A 122 -43.77 -14.79 4.34
CA PRO A 122 -43.56 -15.46 5.61
C PRO A 122 -44.10 -14.63 6.78
N SER A 123 -44.75 -15.26 7.76
CA SER A 123 -45.36 -14.58 8.91
C SER A 123 -44.38 -13.80 9.80
N CYS A 124 -43.09 -14.13 9.71
CA CYS A 124 -41.99 -13.53 10.45
C CYS A 124 -41.33 -12.33 9.74
N ILE A 125 -41.81 -11.94 8.56
CA ILE A 125 -41.35 -10.72 7.86
C ILE A 125 -42.57 -9.86 7.51
N SER A 126 -42.75 -8.74 8.24
CA SER A 126 -43.83 -7.75 7.97
C SER A 126 -43.60 -7.01 6.65
#